data_AF-A0A3M1LVE5-F1
#
_entry.id   AF-A0A3M1LVE5-F1
#
_cell.length_a   1.000
_cell.length_b   1.000
_cell.length_c   1.000
_cell.angle_alpha   90.00
_cell.angle_beta   90.00
_cell.angle_gamma   90.00
#
_symmetry.space_group_name_H-M   'P 1'
#
loop_
_entity.id
_entity.type
_entity.pdbx_description
1 polymer ?
#
loop_
_entity_poly.entity_id
_entity_poly.type
_entity_poly.pdbx_seq_one_letter_code
_entity_poly.pdbx_strand_id
1 'polypeptide(L)'
;TRKIYANLKDAQEVLEIGMNRAVELLAQKAARGANGGRNAEPLKALGEHPDGGAVNVMAGRYGPYVKWEKINATLPKDLDPADVTLEKALELIEAKRAARGGKGKARKPAGGRKAAGTKTARAKTARKPAEPDALIDEDGA
;
A
#
# COMPACT_ATOMS: atom_id res chain seq x y z
N THR A 1 -24.59 2.95 13.98
CA THR A 1 -24.15 3.61 12.72
C THR A 1 -22.82 3.03 12.26
N ARG A 2 -22.74 2.47 11.05
CA ARG A 2 -21.47 1.95 10.49
C ARG A 2 -20.57 3.13 10.12
N LYS A 3 -19.37 3.23 10.70
CA LYS A 3 -18.39 4.27 10.35
C LYS A 3 -17.79 3.95 8.97
N ILE A 4 -17.71 4.94 8.07
CA ILE A 4 -17.13 4.82 6.74
C ILE A 4 -15.92 5.78 6.68
N TYR A 5 -14.81 5.28 6.17
CA TYR A 5 -13.56 6.04 6.05
C TYR A 5 -13.08 6.03 4.61
N ALA A 6 -12.83 7.20 4.04
CA ALA A 6 -12.25 7.38 2.72
C ALA A 6 -10.77 7.79 2.83
N ASN A 7 -9.96 7.36 1.86
CA ASN A 7 -8.56 7.74 1.78
C ASN A 7 -8.43 8.96 0.86
N LEU A 8 -7.64 9.95 1.28
CA LEU A 8 -7.23 11.07 0.42
C LEU A 8 -6.08 10.63 -0.50
N LYS A 9 -5.97 11.27 -1.67
CA LYS A 9 -4.93 10.91 -2.65
C LYS A 9 -3.59 11.55 -2.31
N ASP A 10 -3.63 12.78 -1.82
CA ASP A 10 -2.46 13.58 -1.50
C ASP A 10 -2.54 14.15 -0.08
N ALA A 11 -1.39 14.49 0.50
CA ALA A 11 -1.31 15.04 1.84
C ALA A 11 -1.84 16.49 1.94
N GLN A 12 -1.71 17.31 0.88
CA GLN A 12 -2.22 18.68 0.86
C GLN A 12 -3.75 18.74 0.88
N GLU A 13 -4.42 17.72 0.35
CA GLU A 13 -5.88 17.60 0.36
C GLU A 13 -6.44 17.63 1.80
N VAL A 14 -5.65 17.26 2.81
CA VAL A 14 -6.07 17.35 4.23
C VAL A 14 -6.39 18.78 4.65
N LEU A 15 -5.65 19.77 4.13
CA LEU A 15 -5.74 21.17 4.53
C LEU A 15 -6.78 21.94 3.70
N GLU A 16 -7.05 21.47 2.49
CA GLU A 16 -7.86 22.19 1.49
C GLU A 16 -9.23 21.56 1.23
N ILE A 17 -9.48 20.33 1.70
CA ILE A 17 -10.72 19.61 1.39
C ILE A 17 -11.98 20.31 1.95
N GLY A 18 -12.87 20.70 1.05
CA GLY A 18 -14.19 21.22 1.41
C GLY A 18 -15.19 20.12 1.78
N MET A 19 -16.28 20.50 2.47
CA MET A 19 -17.37 19.60 2.88
C MET A 19 -17.92 18.77 1.72
N ASN A 20 -18.19 19.40 0.59
CA ASN A 20 -18.78 18.74 -0.58
C ASN A 20 -17.89 17.60 -1.09
N ARG A 21 -16.57 17.86 -1.17
CA ARG A 21 -15.59 16.87 -1.59
C ARG A 21 -15.47 15.73 -0.58
N ALA A 22 -15.49 16.04 0.72
CA ALA A 22 -15.45 15.02 1.77
C ALA A 22 -16.68 14.08 1.70
N VAL A 23 -17.88 14.63 1.54
CA VAL A 23 -19.12 13.85 1.40
C VAL A 23 -19.07 12.98 0.14
N GLU A 24 -18.58 13.51 -0.97
CA GLU A 24 -18.41 12.76 -2.22
C GLU A 24 -17.49 11.54 -2.02
N LEU A 25 -16.32 11.72 -1.40
CA LEU A 25 -15.38 10.63 -1.14
C LEU A 25 -15.97 9.56 -0.21
N LEU A 26 -16.72 9.97 0.80
CA LEU A 26 -17.44 9.06 1.69
C LEU A 26 -18.53 8.29 0.94
N ALA A 27 -19.30 8.95 0.07
CA ALA A 27 -20.31 8.32 -0.76
C ALA A 27 -19.69 7.32 -1.75
N GLN A 28 -18.61 7.69 -2.43
CA GLN A 28 -17.86 6.79 -3.32
C GLN A 28 -17.34 5.56 -2.56
N LYS A 29 -16.81 5.75 -1.34
CA LYS A 29 -16.33 4.65 -0.52
C LYS A 29 -17.46 3.76 -0.02
N ALA A 30 -18.61 4.34 0.33
CA ALA A 30 -19.80 3.61 0.71
C ALA A 30 -20.29 2.73 -0.45
N ALA A 31 -20.35 3.29 -1.66
CA ALA A 31 -20.79 2.58 -2.87
C ALA A 31 -19.83 1.46 -3.28
N ARG A 32 -18.51 1.70 -3.26
CA ARG A 32 -17.49 0.70 -3.63
C ARG A 32 -17.23 -0.33 -2.52
N GLY A 33 -17.68 -0.07 -1.29
CA GLY A 33 -17.39 -0.90 -0.13
C GLY A 33 -15.93 -0.85 0.33
N ALA A 34 -15.66 -1.46 1.49
CA ALA A 34 -14.34 -1.43 2.12
C ALA A 34 -13.22 -2.00 1.23
N ASN A 35 -13.56 -2.94 0.35
CA ASN A 35 -12.65 -3.68 -0.54
C ASN A 35 -12.77 -3.30 -2.02
N GLY A 36 -13.46 -2.21 -2.38
CA GLY A 36 -13.78 -1.86 -3.77
C GLY A 36 -12.62 -1.51 -4.72
N GLY A 37 -11.37 -1.78 -4.33
CA GLY A 37 -10.21 -1.79 -5.23
C GLY A 37 -9.34 -3.05 -5.08
N ARG A 38 -9.78 -4.02 -4.27
CA ARG A 38 -9.08 -5.30 -4.03
C ARG A 38 -9.77 -6.48 -4.69
N ASN A 39 -11.04 -6.33 -5.08
CA ASN A 39 -11.75 -7.33 -5.85
C ASN A 39 -11.55 -7.00 -7.34
N ALA A 40 -10.39 -7.37 -7.86
CA ALA A 40 -10.15 -7.37 -9.30
C ALA A 40 -10.90 -8.55 -9.93
N GLU A 41 -11.35 -8.39 -11.17
CA GLU A 41 -11.85 -9.52 -11.96
C GLU A 41 -10.74 -10.59 -12.10
N PRO A 42 -11.08 -11.88 -12.04
CA PRO A 42 -10.13 -12.95 -12.32
C PRO A 42 -9.55 -12.80 -13.73
N LEU A 43 -8.23 -13.03 -13.86
CA LEU A 43 -7.58 -13.18 -15.16
C LEU A 43 -8.08 -14.44 -15.87
N LYS A 44 -8.29 -15.51 -15.11
CA LYS A 44 -8.82 -16.78 -15.61
C LYS A 44 -9.52 -17.54 -14.49
N ALA A 45 -10.75 -17.98 -14.73
CA ALA A 45 -11.44 -18.93 -13.84
C ALA A 45 -11.05 -20.36 -14.24
N LEU A 46 -10.59 -21.17 -13.30
CA LEU A 46 -10.09 -22.53 -13.56
C LEU A 46 -11.10 -23.62 -13.17
N GLY A 47 -12.16 -23.27 -12.44
CA GLY A 47 -13.21 -24.19 -12.00
C GLY A 47 -13.26 -24.33 -10.48
N GLU A 48 -13.64 -25.51 -9.99
CA GLU A 48 -13.77 -25.83 -8.57
C GLU A 48 -12.61 -26.71 -8.09
N HIS A 49 -12.21 -26.50 -6.83
CA HIS A 49 -11.25 -27.34 -6.14
C HIS A 49 -11.93 -28.64 -5.66
N PRO A 50 -11.23 -29.79 -5.59
CA PRO A 50 -11.81 -31.04 -5.07
C PRO A 50 -12.33 -30.93 -3.62
N ASP A 51 -11.65 -30.14 -2.77
CA ASP A 51 -12.10 -29.80 -1.41
C ASP A 51 -13.22 -28.73 -1.38
N GLY A 52 -13.75 -28.32 -2.54
CA GLY A 52 -14.78 -27.29 -2.70
C GLY A 52 -14.25 -25.86 -2.86
N GLY A 53 -15.07 -24.98 -3.45
CA GLY A 53 -14.75 -23.58 -3.68
C GLY A 53 -14.03 -23.31 -5.01
N ALA A 54 -14.19 -22.09 -5.53
CA ALA A 54 -13.67 -21.71 -6.85
C ALA A 54 -12.16 -21.45 -6.83
N VAL A 55 -11.48 -21.90 -7.90
CA VAL A 55 -10.07 -21.67 -8.16
C VAL A 55 -9.95 -20.64 -9.29
N ASN A 56 -9.27 -19.53 -9.00
CA ASN A 56 -9.14 -18.41 -9.93
C ASN A 56 -7.69 -17.93 -10.02
N VAL A 57 -7.25 -17.55 -11.22
CA VAL A 57 -6.01 -16.81 -11.44
C VAL A 57 -6.32 -15.32 -11.35
N MET A 58 -5.56 -14.59 -10.53
CA MET A 58 -5.78 -13.19 -10.22
C MET A 58 -4.51 -12.38 -10.49
N ALA A 59 -4.67 -11.12 -10.92
CA ALA A 59 -3.57 -10.17 -10.99
C ALA A 59 -3.25 -9.62 -9.59
N GLY A 60 -1.98 -9.68 -9.17
CA GLY A 60 -1.54 -9.20 -7.86
C GLY A 60 -0.34 -8.25 -7.94
N ARG A 61 -0.09 -7.50 -6.85
CA ARG A 61 1.05 -6.56 -6.74
C ARG A 61 2.41 -7.22 -7.00
N TYR A 62 2.55 -8.49 -6.61
CA TYR A 62 3.80 -9.26 -6.72
C TYR A 62 3.83 -10.16 -7.97
N GLY A 63 2.85 -10.00 -8.86
CA GLY A 63 2.63 -10.86 -10.01
C GLY A 63 1.36 -11.70 -9.90
N PRO A 64 1.05 -12.45 -10.96
CA PRO A 64 -0.11 -13.33 -11.03
C PRO A 64 -0.08 -14.42 -9.94
N TYR A 65 -1.26 -14.77 -9.43
CA TYR A 65 -1.38 -15.80 -8.41
C TYR A 65 -2.68 -16.59 -8.56
N VAL A 66 -2.65 -17.86 -8.15
CA VAL A 66 -3.84 -18.68 -7.95
C VAL A 66 -4.43 -18.36 -6.58
N LYS A 67 -5.73 -18.08 -6.56
CA LYS A 67 -6.53 -17.88 -5.37
C LYS A 67 -7.52 -19.04 -5.21
N TRP A 68 -7.48 -19.67 -4.05
CA TRP A 68 -8.48 -20.63 -3.60
C TRP A 68 -8.76 -20.38 -2.12
N GLU A 69 -10.01 -20.03 -1.77
CA GLU A 69 -10.41 -19.68 -0.41
C GLU A 69 -9.43 -18.67 0.26
N LYS A 70 -8.72 -19.11 1.31
CA LYS A 70 -7.73 -18.31 2.06
C LYS A 70 -6.30 -18.52 1.56
N ILE A 71 -6.08 -19.43 0.61
CA ILE A 71 -4.77 -19.77 0.05
C ILE A 71 -4.54 -18.94 -1.21
N ASN A 72 -3.35 -18.33 -1.26
CA ASN A 72 -2.88 -17.57 -2.40
C ASN A 72 -1.50 -18.12 -2.77
N ALA A 73 -1.40 -18.75 -3.94
CA ALA A 73 -0.17 -19.36 -4.46
C ALA A 73 0.32 -18.55 -5.66
N THR A 74 1.50 -17.95 -5.55
CA THR A 74 2.09 -17.15 -6.63
C THR A 74 2.49 -18.04 -7.80
N LEU A 75 2.19 -17.61 -9.03
CA LEU A 75 2.64 -18.33 -10.23
C LEU A 75 4.16 -18.18 -10.39
N PRO A 76 4.86 -19.23 -10.87
CA PRO A 76 6.24 -19.10 -11.35
C PRO A 76 6.34 -18.02 -12.44
N LYS A 77 7.50 -17.37 -12.55
CA LYS A 77 7.71 -16.28 -13.52
C LYS A 77 7.68 -16.75 -14.97
N ASP A 78 7.99 -18.03 -15.19
CA ASP A 78 8.07 -18.64 -16.52
C ASP A 78 6.71 -19.16 -17.03
N LEU A 79 5.66 -19.05 -16.21
CA LEU A 79 4.33 -19.56 -16.52
C LEU A 79 3.36 -18.42 -16.82
N ASP A 80 2.78 -18.43 -18.03
CA ASP A 80 1.77 -17.47 -18.42
C ASP A 80 0.45 -17.71 -17.64
N PRO A 81 -0.17 -16.67 -17.05
CA PRO A 81 -1.47 -16.76 -16.40
C PRO A 81 -2.58 -17.35 -17.26
N ALA A 82 -2.53 -17.14 -18.59
CA ALA A 82 -3.51 -17.63 -19.54
C ALA A 82 -3.41 -19.13 -19.76
N ASP A 83 -2.22 -19.72 -19.63
CA ASP A 83 -1.95 -21.13 -19.91
C ASP A 83 -2.08 -22.02 -18.66
N VAL A 84 -2.31 -21.43 -17.49
CA VAL A 84 -2.48 -22.22 -16.27
C VAL A 84 -3.70 -23.13 -16.37
N THR A 85 -3.49 -24.39 -16.04
CA THR A 85 -4.52 -25.43 -15.93
C THR A 85 -4.95 -25.61 -14.47
N LEU A 86 -6.13 -26.20 -14.27
CA LEU A 86 -6.63 -26.51 -12.93
C LEU A 86 -5.65 -27.43 -12.18
N GLU A 87 -5.17 -28.49 -12.82
CA GLU A 87 -4.20 -29.44 -12.23
C GLU A 87 -2.96 -28.72 -11.69
N LYS A 88 -2.37 -27.83 -12.50
CA LYS A 88 -1.19 -27.09 -12.06
C LYS A 88 -1.49 -26.12 -10.92
N ALA A 89 -2.67 -25.52 -10.94
CA ALA A 89 -3.14 -24.66 -9.86
C ALA A 89 -3.30 -25.43 -8.55
N LEU A 90 -3.83 -26.66 -8.59
CA LEU A 90 -3.96 -27.54 -7.42
C LEU A 90 -2.59 -27.89 -6.82
N GLU A 91 -1.61 -28.24 -7.65
CA GLU A 91 -0.24 -28.50 -7.20
C GLU A 91 0.35 -27.29 -6.44
N LEU A 92 0.19 -26.08 -7.00
CA LEU A 92 0.68 -24.85 -6.40
C LEU A 92 -0.03 -24.53 -5.07
N ILE A 93 -1.33 -24.80 -4.99
CA ILE A 93 -2.14 -24.64 -3.78
C ILE A 93 -1.65 -25.59 -2.69
N GLU A 94 -1.48 -26.87 -2.99
CA GLU A 94 -1.04 -27.87 -2.02
C GLU A 94 0.40 -27.64 -1.56
N ALA A 95 1.31 -27.28 -2.48
CA ALA A 95 2.66 -26.85 -2.12
C ALA A 95 2.64 -25.64 -1.17
N LYS A 96 1.73 -24.68 -1.41
CA LYS A 96 1.56 -23.52 -0.52
C LYS A 96 0.94 -23.90 0.82
N ARG A 97 -0.03 -24.82 0.84
CA ARG A 97 -0.68 -25.35 2.05
C ARG A 97 0.36 -26.02 2.95
N ALA A 98 1.19 -26.90 2.39
CA ALA A 98 2.30 -27.56 3.09
C ALA A 98 3.32 -26.54 3.62
N ALA A 99 3.72 -25.55 2.81
CA ALA A 99 4.65 -24.49 3.23
C ALA A 99 4.08 -23.52 4.27
N ARG A 100 2.75 -23.47 4.47
CA ARG A 100 2.13 -22.71 5.57
C ARG A 100 2.11 -23.51 6.87
N GLY A 101 2.09 -24.84 6.81
CA GLY A 101 2.17 -25.73 7.97
C GLY A 101 3.59 -25.92 8.51
N GLY A 102 4.60 -25.85 7.66
CA GLY A 102 6.02 -25.93 8.03
C GLY A 102 6.73 -24.60 7.77
N LYS A 103 7.32 -24.02 8.81
CA LYS A 103 7.98 -22.70 8.80
C LYS A 103 7.01 -21.54 8.69
N GLY A 104 6.43 -21.21 9.85
CA GLY A 104 6.38 -19.80 10.21
C GLY A 104 7.76 -19.22 9.95
N LYS A 105 7.90 -18.47 8.84
CA LYS A 105 9.03 -17.56 8.68
C LYS A 105 8.89 -16.63 9.86
N ALA A 106 9.63 -16.95 10.93
CA ALA A 106 9.78 -16.12 12.09
C ALA A 106 10.03 -14.73 11.51
N ARG A 107 9.02 -13.88 11.59
CA ARG A 107 9.25 -12.45 11.46
C ARG A 107 10.21 -12.21 12.59
N LYS A 108 11.49 -12.03 12.25
CA LYS A 108 12.46 -11.44 13.16
C LYS A 108 11.71 -10.26 13.80
N PRO A 109 11.46 -10.27 15.13
CA PRO A 109 10.73 -9.18 15.73
C PRO A 109 11.48 -7.93 15.31
N ALA A 110 10.78 -7.02 14.64
CA ALA A 110 11.28 -5.68 14.44
C ALA A 110 11.64 -5.21 15.84
N GLY A 111 12.94 -5.08 16.08
CA GLY A 111 13.50 -4.75 17.37
C GLY A 111 12.73 -3.59 17.97
N GLY A 112 12.41 -3.73 19.25
CA GLY A 112 11.62 -2.79 19.99
C GLY A 112 12.09 -1.35 19.81
N ARG A 113 11.10 -0.47 19.94
CA ARG A 113 11.22 0.95 20.26
C ARG A 113 12.57 1.32 20.88
N LYS A 114 13.36 2.14 20.19
CA LYS A 114 14.07 3.21 20.90
C LYS A 114 13.17 4.43 20.90
N ALA A 115 12.45 4.60 22.00
CA ALA A 115 12.07 5.92 22.45
C ALA A 115 13.37 6.68 22.78
N ALA A 116 13.66 7.69 21.99
CA ALA A 116 14.53 8.81 22.33
C ALA A 116 13.85 9.98 21.61
N GLY A 117 13.00 10.77 22.26
CA GLY A 117 13.31 11.53 23.45
C GLY A 117 13.21 12.98 23.00
N THR A 118 12.15 13.64 23.44
CA THR A 118 11.97 15.09 23.32
C THR A 118 13.26 15.79 23.75
N LYS A 119 13.89 16.53 22.83
CA LYS A 119 14.72 17.67 23.17
C LYS A 119 14.32 18.84 22.28
N THR A 120 13.35 19.59 22.79
CA THR A 120 13.34 21.04 22.67
C THR A 120 14.74 21.58 22.97
N ALA A 121 15.35 22.24 22.00
CA ALA A 121 16.44 23.16 22.26
C ALA A 121 16.35 24.30 21.23
N ARG A 122 15.63 25.35 21.64
CA ARG A 122 15.94 26.72 21.24
C ARG A 122 17.44 26.92 21.39
N ALA A 123 18.12 27.23 20.31
CA ALA A 123 19.37 27.97 20.37
C ALA A 123 19.12 29.30 19.64
N LYS A 124 18.78 30.32 20.43
CA LYS A 124 19.03 31.71 20.07
C LYS A 124 20.54 31.91 20.18
N THR A 125 21.19 32.28 19.10
CA THR A 125 22.41 33.09 19.17
C THR A 125 22.30 34.18 18.13
N ALA A 126 21.97 35.36 18.63
CA ALA A 126 22.04 36.61 17.90
C ALA A 126 23.49 36.88 17.48
N ARG A 127 23.70 37.27 16.22
CA ARG A 127 24.86 38.07 15.84
C ARG A 127 24.42 39.14 14.85
N LYS A 128 24.21 40.33 15.45
CA LYS A 128 24.50 41.70 14.99
C LYS A 128 24.11 42.12 13.55
N PRO A 129 23.34 43.21 13.38
CA PRO A 129 23.09 43.82 12.07
C PRO A 129 24.37 44.52 11.58
N ALA A 130 24.71 44.32 10.31
CA ALA A 130 25.69 45.13 9.59
C ALA A 130 24.92 46.06 8.64
N GLU A 131 25.25 47.34 8.72
CA GLU A 131 24.73 48.45 7.91
C GLU A 131 24.88 48.23 6.40
N PRO A 132 24.06 48.90 5.58
CA PRO A 132 24.18 48.91 4.13
C PRO A 132 25.39 49.74 3.65
N ASP A 133 26.06 49.22 2.62
CA ASP A 133 27.07 49.91 1.81
C ASP A 133 26.52 51.22 1.22
N ALA A 134 27.20 52.34 1.50
CA ALA A 134 27.16 53.56 0.69
C ALA A 134 28.44 54.37 0.93
N LEU A 135 29.54 53.98 0.26
CA LEU A 135 30.67 54.86 0.01
C LEU A 135 30.38 55.61 -1.29
N ILE A 136 30.02 56.87 -1.12
CA ILE A 136 30.00 57.90 -2.15
C ILE A 136 31.42 58.46 -2.15
N ASP A 137 32.23 58.12 -3.14
CA ASP A 137 33.42 58.89 -3.49
C ASP A 137 33.08 59.72 -4.72
N GLU A 138 33.10 61.03 -4.52
CA GLU A 138 33.18 62.04 -5.57
C GLU A 138 34.52 61.91 -6.29
N ASP A 139 34.54 61.97 -7.63
CA ASP A 139 35.12 63.11 -8.37
C ASP A 139 35.23 62.81 -9.88
N GLY A 140 34.97 63.85 -10.69
CA GLY A 140 35.67 64.04 -11.97
C GLY A 140 34.90 63.88 -13.28
N ALA A 141 34.12 64.91 -13.67
CA ALA A 141 34.15 65.54 -15.01
C ALA A 141 33.32 66.83 -15.04
#